data_AF-K0ICD3-F1
#
_entry.id   AF-K0ICD3-F1
#
_cell.length_a   1.000
_cell.length_b   1.000
_cell.length_c   1.000
_cell.angle_alpha   90.00
_cell.angle_beta   90.00
_cell.angle_gamma   90.00
#
_symmetry.space_group_name_H-M   'P 1'
#
loop_
_entity.id
_entity.type
_entity.pdbx_description
1 polymer ?
#
loop_
_entity_poly.entity_id
_entity_poly.type
_entity_poly.pdbx_seq_one_letter_code
_entity_poly.pdbx_strand_id
1 'polypeptide(L)'
;MNESEFNATDFVPPIRTFYTVDNDYNFSEPAGCGYVCWPTVAPSSLRLYTSDVIPDWNGTFLMPTLKGGRIFHLALDECGAELASDPVELFRSENRYRDLAFSPDSKSIYVIILTRLGQCRLLGTAAVRSLTSRTQAH
;
A
#
# COMPACT_ATOMS: atom_id res chain seq x y z
N MET A 1 -11.90 -28.79 15.83
CA MET A 1 -11.59 -27.91 14.69
C MET A 1 -10.19 -27.38 14.93
N ASN A 2 -9.20 -28.04 14.34
CA ASN A 2 -7.84 -27.53 14.27
C ASN A 2 -7.74 -26.66 13.00
N GLU A 3 -7.07 -25.51 13.06
CA GLU A 3 -6.94 -24.60 11.91
C GLU A 3 -6.24 -25.28 10.70
N SER A 4 -5.43 -26.31 10.97
CA SER A 4 -4.76 -27.14 9.97
C SER A 4 -5.66 -28.18 9.27
N GLU A 5 -6.92 -28.33 9.67
CA GLU A 5 -7.89 -29.26 9.08
C GLU A 5 -8.77 -28.62 7.99
N PHE A 6 -8.52 -27.35 7.63
CA PHE A 6 -9.25 -26.68 6.56
C PHE A 6 -8.93 -27.29 5.19
N ASN A 7 -9.96 -27.71 4.46
CA ASN A 7 -9.84 -28.28 3.12
C ASN A 7 -10.82 -27.61 2.17
N ALA A 8 -10.29 -26.90 1.17
CA ALA A 8 -11.05 -26.28 0.09
C ALA A 8 -10.35 -26.58 -1.24
N THR A 9 -11.09 -27.18 -2.18
CA THR A 9 -10.57 -27.64 -3.47
C THR A 9 -10.31 -26.50 -4.46
N ASP A 10 -10.91 -25.35 -4.22
CA ASP A 10 -10.86 -24.13 -5.04
C ASP A 10 -10.13 -22.98 -4.31
N PHE A 11 -9.28 -23.31 -3.33
CA PHE A 11 -8.44 -22.33 -2.67
C PHE A 11 -7.47 -21.67 -3.67
N VAL A 12 -7.52 -20.34 -3.73
CA VAL A 12 -6.58 -19.54 -4.53
C VAL A 12 -5.66 -18.80 -3.55
N PRO A 13 -4.33 -19.07 -3.58
CA PRO A 13 -3.39 -18.36 -2.72
C PRO A 13 -3.26 -16.88 -3.12
N PRO A 14 -2.85 -16.01 -2.19
CA PRO A 14 -2.56 -14.62 -2.54
C PRO A 14 -1.34 -14.54 -3.46
N ILE A 15 -1.38 -13.61 -4.42
CA ILE A 15 -0.23 -13.28 -5.29
C ILE A 15 0.98 -12.80 -4.46
N ARG A 16 0.72 -12.05 -3.39
CA ARG A 16 1.75 -11.55 -2.46
C ARG A 16 1.19 -11.33 -1.07
N THR A 17 2.02 -11.57 -0.05
CA THR A 17 1.74 -11.24 1.35
C THR A 17 2.59 -10.06 1.82
N PHE A 18 2.06 -9.29 2.77
CA PHE A 18 2.72 -8.12 3.38
C PHE A 18 2.50 -8.12 4.91
N TYR A 19 3.14 -9.00 5.68
CA TYR A 19 4.15 -10.00 5.35
C TYR A 19 3.71 -11.40 5.85
N THR A 20 4.46 -12.44 5.50
CA THR A 20 4.38 -13.76 6.14
C THR A 20 5.51 -13.89 7.14
N VAL A 21 5.27 -14.50 8.30
CA VAL A 21 6.27 -14.79 9.32
C VAL A 21 6.17 -16.24 9.77
N ASP A 22 7.28 -16.74 10.32
CA ASP A 22 7.37 -18.10 10.86
C ASP A 22 6.62 -18.24 12.20
N ASN A 23 6.38 -19.48 12.62
CA ASN A 23 5.62 -19.82 13.82
C ASN A 23 6.27 -19.33 15.12
N ASP A 24 7.56 -19.04 15.11
CA ASP A 24 8.34 -18.53 16.25
C ASP A 24 8.38 -16.99 16.29
N TYR A 25 7.69 -16.29 15.38
CA TYR A 25 7.63 -14.84 15.38
C TYR A 25 6.99 -14.28 16.65
N ASN A 26 7.71 -13.41 17.35
CA ASN A 26 7.24 -12.82 18.59
C ASN A 26 6.41 -11.54 18.34
N PHE A 27 5.08 -11.67 18.39
CA PHE A 27 4.14 -10.55 18.22
C PHE A 27 4.11 -9.56 19.41
N SER A 28 4.84 -9.84 20.49
CA SER A 28 4.96 -8.97 21.65
C SER A 28 6.22 -8.08 21.60
N GLU A 29 7.14 -8.33 20.65
CA GLU A 29 8.35 -7.54 20.46
C GLU A 29 8.31 -6.70 19.16
N PRO A 30 8.90 -5.49 19.16
CA PRO A 30 9.44 -4.78 20.31
C PRO A 30 8.35 -4.35 21.30
N ALA A 31 8.64 -4.45 22.60
CA ALA A 31 7.71 -4.06 23.65
C ALA A 31 7.28 -2.58 23.52
N GLY A 32 5.98 -2.32 23.69
CA GLY A 32 5.43 -0.95 23.77
C GLY A 32 4.80 -0.38 22.50
N CYS A 33 4.92 -1.03 21.33
CA CYS A 33 4.24 -0.59 20.10
C CYS A 33 3.00 -1.42 19.73
N GLY A 34 2.79 -2.60 20.36
CA GLY A 34 1.61 -3.44 20.14
C GLY A 34 1.38 -3.82 18.68
N TYR A 35 0.12 -3.81 18.23
CA TYR A 35 -0.26 -4.16 16.85
C TYR A 35 0.42 -3.29 15.78
N VAL A 36 1.00 -2.14 16.16
CA VAL A 36 1.73 -1.27 15.25
C VAL A 36 2.94 -2.00 14.67
N CYS A 37 3.67 -2.75 15.49
CA CYS A 37 4.88 -3.47 15.09
C CYS A 37 4.65 -4.87 14.53
N TRP A 38 3.41 -5.34 14.47
CA TRP A 38 3.13 -6.60 13.79
C TRP A 38 3.61 -6.53 12.34
N PRO A 39 4.01 -7.66 11.73
CA PRO A 39 4.60 -7.74 10.40
C PRO A 39 3.52 -7.57 9.32
N THR A 40 2.83 -6.45 9.35
CA THR A 40 1.74 -6.09 8.45
C THR A 40 1.84 -4.63 8.05
N VAL A 41 1.29 -4.26 6.89
CA VAL A 41 1.32 -2.85 6.42
C VAL A 41 -0.03 -2.15 6.54
N ALA A 42 -1.11 -2.90 6.76
CA ALA A 42 -2.50 -2.41 6.76
C ALA A 42 -2.85 -1.65 5.46
N PRO A 43 -2.93 -2.35 4.32
CA PRO A 43 -3.34 -1.76 3.05
C PRO A 43 -4.79 -1.28 3.14
N SER A 44 -5.11 -0.17 2.48
CA SER A 44 -6.44 0.45 2.59
C SER A 44 -7.15 0.69 1.26
N SER A 45 -6.43 0.60 0.15
CA SER A 45 -6.94 0.71 -1.21
C SER A 45 -5.93 0.08 -2.17
N LEU A 46 -6.33 -0.10 -3.43
CA LEU A 46 -5.47 -0.51 -4.53
C LEU A 46 -5.94 0.20 -5.80
N ARG A 47 -5.04 0.87 -6.50
CA ARG A 47 -5.35 1.66 -7.69
C ARG A 47 -4.45 1.26 -8.85
N LEU A 48 -5.05 0.93 -9.99
CA LEU A 48 -4.33 0.69 -11.24
C LEU A 48 -4.00 2.03 -11.91
N TYR A 49 -2.76 2.20 -12.36
CA TYR A 49 -2.35 3.32 -13.20
C TYR A 49 -2.40 2.89 -14.67
N THR A 50 -3.16 3.62 -15.50
CA THR A 50 -3.48 3.23 -16.89
C THR A 50 -3.02 4.26 -17.90
N SER A 51 -1.94 4.99 -17.62
CA SER A 51 -1.43 6.07 -18.47
C SER A 51 0.04 5.85 -18.79
N ASP A 52 0.49 6.28 -19.98
CA ASP A 52 1.90 6.26 -20.38
C ASP A 52 2.64 7.55 -20.02
N VAL A 53 1.98 8.48 -19.31
CA VAL A 53 2.53 9.80 -18.98
C VAL A 53 3.72 9.68 -18.03
N ILE A 54 3.67 8.76 -17.08
CA ILE A 54 4.82 8.40 -16.24
C ILE A 54 5.42 7.12 -16.83
N PRO A 55 6.71 7.14 -17.25
CA PRO A 55 7.36 5.96 -17.79
C PRO A 55 7.31 4.78 -16.83
N ASP A 56 7.08 3.58 -17.37
CA ASP A 56 7.08 2.30 -16.64
C ASP A 56 5.99 2.15 -15.56
N TRP A 57 4.99 3.05 -15.53
CA TRP A 57 3.89 2.96 -14.57
C TRP A 57 2.60 2.39 -15.17
N ASN A 58 2.44 2.36 -16.49
CA ASN A 58 1.23 1.81 -17.10
C ASN A 58 1.08 0.33 -16.75
N GLY A 59 -0.10 -0.08 -16.29
CA GLY A 59 -0.38 -1.45 -15.87
C GLY A 59 0.09 -1.78 -14.45
N THR A 60 0.66 -0.83 -13.72
CA THR A 60 1.12 -1.03 -12.33
C THR A 60 0.09 -0.57 -11.31
N PHE A 61 0.21 -1.06 -10.08
CA PHE A 61 -0.69 -0.74 -8.98
C PHE A 61 -0.02 0.12 -7.93
N LEU A 62 -0.82 1.02 -7.34
CA LEU A 62 -0.45 1.78 -6.16
C LEU A 62 -1.34 1.37 -4.98
N MET A 63 -0.70 0.94 -3.89
CA MET A 63 -1.34 0.43 -2.67
C MET A 63 -0.99 1.33 -1.48
N PRO A 64 -1.86 2.27 -1.10
CA PRO A 64 -1.68 3.07 0.10
C PRO A 64 -1.80 2.22 1.38
N THR A 65 -1.02 2.60 2.38
CA THR A 65 -0.99 1.89 3.67
C THR A 65 -1.25 2.81 4.85
N LEU A 66 -2.04 2.31 5.79
CA LEU A 66 -2.37 3.04 7.01
C LEU A 66 -1.22 2.98 8.01
N LYS A 67 -0.83 1.76 8.37
CA LYS A 67 0.17 1.50 9.41
C LYS A 67 1.58 1.67 8.84
N GLY A 68 1.75 1.29 7.59
CA GLY A 68 3.00 1.54 6.86
C GLY A 68 3.28 3.03 6.69
N GLY A 69 2.28 3.89 6.48
CA GLY A 69 2.53 5.31 6.21
C GLY A 69 3.38 5.53 4.96
N ARG A 70 3.16 4.68 3.95
CA ARG A 70 3.78 4.73 2.63
C ARG A 70 2.79 4.24 1.57
N ILE A 71 3.11 4.45 0.31
CA ILE A 71 2.37 3.88 -0.82
C ILE A 71 3.29 2.87 -1.49
N PHE A 72 2.85 1.62 -1.62
CA PHE A 72 3.60 0.63 -2.39
C PHE A 72 3.25 0.75 -3.87
N HIS A 73 4.26 0.78 -4.72
CA HIS A 73 4.14 0.63 -6.17
C HIS A 73 4.48 -0.81 -6.53
N LEU A 74 3.53 -1.47 -7.18
CA LEU A 74 3.52 -2.91 -7.44
C LEU A 74 3.40 -3.14 -8.95
N ALA A 75 4.35 -3.86 -9.53
CA ALA A 75 4.27 -4.34 -10.90
C ALA A 75 3.96 -5.84 -10.88
N LEU A 76 3.05 -6.29 -11.75
CA LEU A 76 2.83 -7.71 -12.01
C LEU A 76 3.70 -8.17 -13.17
N ASP A 77 3.98 -9.47 -13.22
CA ASP A 77 4.57 -10.12 -14.39
C ASP A 77 3.61 -10.10 -15.59
N GLU A 78 4.10 -10.51 -16.76
CA GLU A 78 3.31 -10.52 -18.01
C GLU A 78 2.04 -11.38 -17.90
N CYS A 79 2.05 -12.39 -17.03
CA CYS A 79 0.94 -13.30 -16.80
C CYS A 79 -0.05 -12.81 -15.74
N GLY A 80 0.28 -11.77 -14.98
CA GLY A 80 -0.52 -11.31 -13.84
C GLY A 80 -0.57 -12.30 -12.67
N ALA A 81 0.34 -13.26 -12.64
CA ALA A 81 0.35 -14.36 -11.68
C ALA A 81 1.21 -14.04 -10.45
N GLU A 82 2.26 -13.24 -10.63
CA GLU A 82 3.22 -12.87 -9.61
C GLU A 82 3.59 -11.38 -9.70
N LEU A 83 4.31 -10.86 -8.70
CA LEU A 83 4.93 -9.56 -8.83
C LEU A 83 6.15 -9.66 -9.75
N ALA A 84 6.29 -8.75 -10.71
CA ALA A 84 7.46 -8.69 -11.59
C ALA A 84 8.74 -8.28 -10.84
N SER A 85 8.61 -7.57 -9.73
CA SER A 85 9.71 -7.11 -8.90
C SER A 85 9.27 -6.94 -7.45
N ASP A 86 10.23 -6.72 -6.55
CA ASP A 86 9.89 -6.36 -5.18
C ASP A 86 9.07 -5.06 -5.12
N PRO A 87 8.11 -4.96 -4.16
CA PRO A 87 7.34 -3.75 -3.94
C PRO A 87 8.21 -2.52 -3.71
N VAL A 88 7.97 -1.45 -4.47
CA VAL A 88 8.70 -0.19 -4.31
C VAL A 88 7.97 0.70 -3.30
N GLU A 89 8.66 1.15 -2.25
CA GLU A 89 8.09 2.08 -1.26
C GLU A 89 8.17 3.53 -1.75
N LEU A 90 7.01 4.18 -1.87
CA LEU A 90 6.90 5.59 -2.21
C LEU A 90 6.37 6.42 -1.04
N PHE A 91 6.81 7.67 -0.97
CA PHE A 91 6.20 8.72 -0.14
C PHE A 91 6.07 8.39 1.35
N ARG A 92 7.09 7.76 1.94
CA ARG A 92 7.10 7.45 3.36
C ARG A 92 6.92 8.71 4.23
N SER A 93 5.98 8.68 5.16
CA SER A 93 5.74 9.75 6.13
C SER A 93 5.01 9.24 7.37
N GLU A 94 4.84 10.09 8.38
CA GLU A 94 4.05 9.81 9.60
C GLU A 94 2.53 9.97 9.36
N ASN A 95 2.06 9.70 8.15
CA ASN A 95 0.65 9.77 7.81
C ASN A 95 0.06 8.37 7.65
N ARG A 96 -1.27 8.29 7.76
CA ARG A 96 -2.01 7.08 7.45
C ARG A 96 -2.68 7.26 6.09
N TYR A 97 -2.10 6.72 5.03
CA TYR A 97 -2.69 6.83 3.69
C TYR A 97 -3.93 5.94 3.59
N ARG A 98 -5.05 6.51 3.16
CA ARG A 98 -6.36 5.85 3.11
C ARG A 98 -6.75 5.46 1.69
N ASP A 99 -6.60 6.39 0.75
CA ASP A 99 -6.93 6.17 -0.66
C ASP A 99 -6.15 7.18 -1.52
N LEU A 100 -6.12 6.95 -2.83
CA LEU A 100 -5.55 7.86 -3.80
C LEU A 100 -6.35 7.90 -5.10
N ALA A 101 -6.14 8.96 -5.89
CA ALA A 101 -6.69 9.13 -7.23
C ALA A 101 -5.67 9.85 -8.13
N PHE A 102 -5.78 9.65 -9.43
CA PHE A 102 -4.94 10.33 -10.42
C PHE A 102 -5.70 11.52 -11.03
N SER A 103 -4.99 12.60 -11.36
CA SER A 103 -5.58 13.69 -12.16
C SER A 103 -6.02 13.18 -13.54
N PRO A 104 -6.92 13.90 -14.23
CA PRO A 104 -7.28 13.59 -15.61
C PRO A 104 -6.09 13.55 -16.58
N ASP A 105 -5.05 14.35 -16.34
CA ASP A 105 -3.81 14.34 -17.12
C ASP A 105 -2.79 13.27 -16.65
N SER A 106 -3.14 12.49 -15.62
CA SER A 106 -2.33 11.43 -15.01
C SER A 106 -0.95 11.85 -14.47
N LYS A 107 -0.70 13.15 -14.31
CA LYS A 107 0.58 13.70 -13.80
C LYS A 107 0.60 13.90 -12.29
N SER A 108 -0.57 13.99 -11.66
CA SER A 108 -0.71 14.28 -10.24
C SER A 108 -1.42 13.15 -9.53
N ILE A 109 -0.90 12.79 -8.36
CA ILE A 109 -1.52 11.85 -7.44
C ILE A 109 -2.16 12.65 -6.30
N TYR A 110 -3.44 12.42 -6.06
CA TYR A 110 -4.24 12.98 -4.99
C TYR A 110 -4.36 11.91 -3.91
N VAL A 111 -4.06 12.23 -2.66
CA VAL A 111 -4.01 11.23 -1.59
C VAL A 111 -4.89 11.67 -0.41
N ILE A 112 -5.71 10.74 0.09
CA ILE A 112 -6.48 10.92 1.32
C ILE A 112 -5.65 10.39 2.49
N ILE A 113 -5.43 11.22 3.49
CA ILE A 113 -4.77 10.84 4.75
C ILE A 113 -5.81 10.78 5.88
N LEU A 114 -5.67 9.79 6.76
CA LEU A 114 -6.52 9.67 7.94
C LEU A 114 -5.91 10.45 9.11
N THR A 115 -6.52 11.58 9.46
CA THR A 115 -6.24 12.29 10.70
C THR A 115 -7.20 11.81 11.80
N ARG A 116 -6.73 11.70 13.05
CA ARG A 116 -7.62 11.50 14.20
C ARG A 116 -8.30 12.85 14.47
N LEU A 117 -9.56 13.06 14.07
CA LEU A 117 -10.22 14.34 14.36
C LEU A 117 -10.86 14.31 15.76
N GLY A 118 -10.18 14.92 16.71
CA GLY A 118 -10.78 15.59 17.87
C GLY A 118 -11.14 17.05 17.61
N GLN A 119 -11.13 17.51 16.36
CA GLN A 119 -11.64 18.82 15.96
C GLN A 119 -12.23 18.73 14.56
N CYS A 120 -13.57 18.65 14.53
CA CYS A 120 -14.36 19.03 13.38
C CYS A 120 -14.13 20.53 13.12
N ARG A 121 -13.11 20.86 12.34
CA ARG A 121 -13.02 22.15 11.65
C ARG A 121 -13.01 21.83 10.17
N LEU A 122 -14.09 22.24 9.51
CA LEU A 122 -14.27 22.19 8.06
C LEU A 122 -12.98 22.59 7.35
N LEU A 123 -12.22 21.60 6.90
CA LEU A 123 -11.39 21.73 5.72
C LEU A 123 -12.07 20.84 4.69
N GLY A 124 -13.01 21.44 3.96
CA GLY A 124 -13.29 21.01 2.60
C GLY A 124 -11.99 21.16 1.82
N THR A 125 -11.12 20.16 1.94
CA THR A 125 -9.92 19.94 1.14
C THR A 125 -9.36 18.62 1.63
N ALA A 126 -9.55 17.57 0.82
CA ALA A 126 -8.54 16.51 0.78
C ALA A 126 -7.18 17.22 0.75
N ALA A 127 -6.24 16.84 1.62
CA ALA A 127 -4.88 17.34 1.52
C ALA A 127 -4.26 16.73 0.25
N VAL A 128 -4.58 17.33 -0.90
CA VAL A 128 -3.98 17.01 -2.18
C VAL A 128 -2.53 17.49 -2.11
N ARG A 129 -1.63 16.56 -1.83
CA ARG A 129 -0.21 16.82 -2.02
C ARG A 129 0.13 16.29 -3.40
N SER A 130 0.36 17.19 -4.37
CA SER A 130 0.98 16.80 -5.64
C SER A 130 2.35 16.23 -5.30
N LEU A 131 2.52 14.95 -5.56
CA LEU A 131 3.77 14.24 -5.39
C LEU A 131 4.37 14.07 -6.77
N THR A 132 5.26 14.98 -7.14
CA THR A 132 6.00 14.91 -8.41
C THR A 132 7.19 13.97 -8.21
N SER A 133 7.31 12.92 -9.03
CA SER A 133 8.53 12.14 -9.07
C SER A 133 9.66 13.03 -9.57
N ARG A 134 10.68 13.25 -8.73
CA ARG A 134 11.98 13.69 -9.23
C ARG A 134 12.74 12.43 -9.58
N THR A 135 13.01 12.25 -10.86
CA THR A 135 14.00 11.29 -11.36
C THR A 135 15.30 11.53 -10.58
N GLN A 136 15.67 10.62 -9.69
CA GLN A 136 17.05 10.58 -9.20
C GLN A 136 17.86 9.94 -10.33
N ALA A 137 18.66 10.77 -11.00
CA ALA A 137 19.63 10.35 -11.99
C ALA A 137 20.89 9.88 -11.26
N HIS A 138 21.28 8.64 -11.59
CA HIS A 138 22.58 7.96 -11.44
C HIS A 138 23.21 7.80 -10.05
#